data_AF-A0AA51EQ08-F1
#
_entry.id   AF-A0AA51EQ08-F1
#
_cell.length_a   1.000
_cell.length_b   1.000
_cell.length_c   1.000
_cell.angle_alpha   90.00
_cell.angle_beta   90.00
_cell.angle_gamma   90.00
#
_symmetry.space_group_name_H-M   'P 1'
#
loop_
_entity.id
_entity.type
_entity.pdbx_description
1 polymer ?
#
loop_
_entity_poly.entity_id
_entity_poly.type
_entity_poly.pdbx_seq_one_letter_code
_entity_poly.pdbx_strand_id
1 'polypeptide(L)'
;APLHPVMPALVEVYVNSILVINNKGSNEYFNKPITEEEIRKVFRNSIFGVNFDSQNKPFTPMETDGESSMEINIEKPTLASQLLLIYYLLLYEDVRLTNSATLIANGRKIKSYSSAFLSELPIKYLLHQAQKDQMSYGGLFSPLLRLLATHFPQLSLVDDWMDDQVFGDTCRHQVDVNISDSSIHEAFQCIEENPYKTGKILKAMLNKNPTDIWPFSEIFVRYFKSVLGDEVPRHIQELYREVWLRLNTVLPRCLWIMTINALLDINNGSTRNVTITQENVLVDPLQVLRCDIRVFRCGPILKIILRILEASLAASRSQLSRHLLDKPLLEKSG
;
A
#
# COMPACT_ATOMS: atom_id res chain seq x y z
N ALA A 1 5.76 3.91 23.59
CA ALA A 1 7.06 4.41 24.10
C ALA A 1 7.70 5.25 23.01
N PRO A 2 8.30 6.40 23.32
CA PRO A 2 8.88 7.29 22.31
C PRO A 2 10.04 6.62 21.58
N LEU A 3 10.25 7.00 20.32
CA LEU A 3 11.37 6.49 19.53
C LEU A 3 12.68 7.04 20.10
N HIS A 4 13.64 6.16 20.42
CA HIS A 4 14.95 6.60 20.89
C HIS A 4 15.70 7.33 19.76
N PRO A 5 16.26 8.52 19.99
CA PRO A 5 16.79 9.41 18.94
C PRO A 5 17.96 8.82 18.14
N VAL A 6 18.66 7.83 18.70
CA VAL A 6 19.80 7.14 18.05
C VAL A 6 19.35 6.05 17.08
N MET A 7 18.09 5.60 17.12
CA MET A 7 17.62 4.48 16.30
C MET A 7 17.75 4.71 14.78
N PRO A 8 17.39 5.88 14.21
CA PRO A 8 17.56 6.12 12.78
C PRO A 8 19.02 6.01 12.35
N ALA A 9 19.95 6.57 13.13
CA ALA A 9 21.38 6.50 12.85
C ALA A 9 21.92 5.06 12.92
N LEU A 10 21.44 4.24 13.86
CA LEU A 10 21.81 2.83 13.92
C LEU A 10 21.32 2.06 12.69
N VAL A 11 20.11 2.35 12.21
CA VAL A 11 19.59 1.74 10.97
C VAL A 11 20.45 2.14 9.78
N GLU A 12 20.89 3.40 9.68
CA GLU A 12 21.79 3.87 8.62
C GLU A 12 23.14 3.14 8.63
N VAL A 13 23.78 3.05 9.80
CA VAL A 13 25.04 2.32 9.96
C VAL A 13 24.85 0.83 9.62
N TYR A 14 23.72 0.24 10.02
CA TYR A 14 23.40 -1.15 9.69
C TYR A 14 23.22 -1.36 8.18
N VAL A 15 22.45 -0.52 7.48
CA VAL A 15 22.29 -0.60 6.02
C VAL A 15 23.64 -0.44 5.31
N ASN A 16 24.43 0.54 5.73
CA ASN A 16 25.76 0.77 5.17
C ASN A 16 26.70 -0.42 5.40
N SER A 17 26.64 -1.06 6.58
CA SER A 17 27.44 -2.27 6.86
C SER A 17 27.07 -3.47 5.99
N ILE A 18 25.88 -3.47 5.36
CA ILE A 18 25.47 -4.52 4.42
C ILE A 18 25.95 -4.17 3.00
N LEU A 19 25.78 -2.91 2.58
CA LEU A 19 25.84 -2.50 1.17
C LEU A 19 27.12 -1.74 0.77
N VAL A 20 27.74 -0.98 1.68
CA VAL A 20 28.88 -0.11 1.40
C VAL A 20 30.18 -0.82 1.76
N ILE A 21 31.12 -0.87 0.82
CA ILE A 21 32.42 -1.55 0.98
C ILE A 21 33.46 -0.54 1.48
N ASN A 22 34.21 -0.88 2.53
CA ASN A 22 35.52 -0.27 2.77
C ASN A 22 36.59 -1.15 2.14
N ASN A 23 37.31 -0.64 1.15
CA ASN A 23 38.27 -1.38 0.32
C ASN A 23 39.54 -1.90 1.06
N LYS A 24 39.49 -2.20 2.36
CA LYS A 24 40.67 -2.58 3.15
C LYS A 24 40.38 -3.71 4.16
N GLY A 25 40.14 -4.92 3.67
CA GLY A 25 40.20 -6.11 4.52
C GLY A 25 39.60 -7.36 3.89
N SER A 26 40.42 -8.38 3.68
CA SER A 26 40.08 -9.63 2.98
C SER A 26 39.12 -10.57 3.73
N ASN A 27 38.45 -10.12 4.80
CA ASN A 27 37.47 -10.88 5.58
C ASN A 27 36.55 -9.90 6.34
N GLU A 28 35.67 -9.20 5.63
CA GLU A 28 34.65 -8.38 6.28
C GLU A 28 33.42 -9.24 6.62
N TYR A 29 33.13 -9.38 7.92
CA TYR A 29 31.87 -9.93 8.41
C TYR A 29 30.74 -8.95 8.07
N PHE A 30 30.08 -9.15 6.93
CA PHE A 30 28.91 -8.36 6.56
C PHE A 30 27.68 -8.82 7.34
N ASN A 31 26.89 -7.85 7.79
CA ASN A 31 25.56 -8.14 8.29
C ASN A 31 24.70 -8.72 7.16
N LYS A 32 23.80 -9.66 7.50
CA LYS A 32 22.83 -10.22 6.55
C LYS A 32 21.60 -9.30 6.47
N PRO A 33 21.04 -9.03 5.27
CA PRO A 33 19.81 -8.26 5.15
C PRO A 33 18.62 -9.03 5.74
N ILE A 34 17.67 -8.29 6.32
CA ILE A 34 16.46 -8.88 6.93
C ILE A 34 15.60 -9.52 5.83
N THR A 35 15.04 -10.70 6.10
CA THR A 35 14.21 -11.43 5.15
C THR A 35 12.80 -10.85 5.02
N GLU A 36 12.15 -11.10 3.87
CA GLU A 36 10.76 -10.65 3.70
C GLU A 36 9.84 -11.38 4.68
N GLU A 37 10.11 -12.67 4.96
CA GLU A 37 9.37 -13.49 5.90
C GLU A 37 9.45 -12.93 7.33
N GLU A 38 10.64 -12.52 7.79
CA GLU A 38 10.82 -11.88 9.09
C GLU A 38 10.01 -10.59 9.19
N ILE A 39 10.04 -9.76 8.14
CA ILE A 39 9.30 -8.51 8.12
C ILE A 39 7.78 -8.78 8.07
N ARG A 40 7.33 -9.73 7.24
CA ARG A 40 5.93 -10.15 7.17
C ARG A 40 5.43 -10.63 8.53
N LYS A 41 6.23 -11.34 9.33
CA LYS A 41 5.84 -11.75 10.69
C LYS A 41 5.51 -10.53 11.58
N VAL A 42 6.28 -9.44 11.49
CA VAL A 42 6.02 -8.22 12.27
C VAL A 42 4.73 -7.52 11.82
N PHE A 43 4.39 -7.56 10.53
CA PHE A 43 3.16 -6.95 10.01
C PHE A 43 1.92 -7.86 10.13
N ARG A 44 2.10 -9.19 10.12
CA ARG A 44 1.04 -10.18 10.35
C ARG A 44 0.41 -10.05 11.73
N ASN A 45 1.22 -9.79 12.75
CA ASN A 45 0.73 -9.60 14.12
C ASN A 45 0.09 -8.22 14.34
N SER A 46 -0.07 -7.42 13.28
CA SER A 46 -0.74 -6.11 13.31
C SER A 46 -2.19 -6.20 12.84
N ILE A 47 -2.94 -5.11 12.96
CA ILE A 47 -4.31 -4.94 12.47
C ILE A 47 -4.46 -5.21 10.95
N PHE A 48 -3.35 -5.31 10.22
CA PHE A 48 -3.29 -5.57 8.78
C PHE A 48 -3.06 -7.04 8.43
N GLY A 49 -2.93 -7.94 9.42
CA GLY A 49 -2.55 -9.34 9.24
C GLY A 49 -3.41 -10.12 8.25
N VAL A 50 -4.70 -9.82 8.17
CA VAL A 50 -5.65 -10.48 7.26
C VAL A 50 -5.22 -10.36 5.78
N ASN A 51 -4.55 -9.26 5.40
CA ASN A 51 -4.05 -9.09 4.03
C ASN A 51 -2.81 -9.95 3.72
N PHE A 52 -2.09 -10.41 4.75
CA PHE A 52 -0.88 -11.24 4.63
C PHE A 52 -1.17 -12.75 4.73
N ASP A 53 -2.41 -13.13 5.07
CA ASP A 53 -2.84 -14.53 5.21
C ASP A 53 -3.42 -15.10 3.90
N SER A 54 -3.93 -14.24 3.01
CA SER A 54 -4.54 -14.65 1.72
C SER A 54 -3.58 -15.34 0.74
N GLN A 55 -2.27 -15.36 1.01
CA GLN A 55 -1.24 -15.98 0.16
C GLN A 55 -0.86 -17.41 0.60
N ASN A 56 -1.40 -17.97 1.69
CA ASN A 56 -1.04 -19.32 2.12
C ASN A 56 -1.98 -20.39 1.52
N LYS A 57 -1.56 -21.03 0.42
CA LYS A 57 -1.86 -22.46 0.23
C LYS A 57 -1.18 -23.23 1.38
N PRO A 58 -1.83 -24.25 1.98
CA PRO A 58 -1.18 -25.06 3.01
C PRO A 58 -0.05 -25.85 2.35
N PHE A 59 1.20 -25.46 2.60
CA PHE A 59 2.36 -26.24 2.18
C PHE A 59 2.84 -27.12 3.34
N THR A 60 2.91 -28.41 3.06
CA THR A 60 3.44 -29.47 3.90
C THR A 60 4.88 -29.19 4.33
N PRO A 61 5.28 -29.49 5.58
CA PRO A 61 6.63 -29.30 6.04
C PRO A 61 7.52 -30.33 5.35
N MET A 62 8.46 -29.88 4.53
CA MET A 62 9.57 -30.71 4.09
C MET A 62 10.87 -30.03 4.52
N GLU A 63 11.70 -30.86 5.13
CA GLU A 63 12.82 -30.58 6.00
C GLU A 63 13.94 -29.78 5.32
N THR A 64 14.45 -28.77 6.03
CA THR A 64 15.85 -28.31 5.88
C THR A 64 16.39 -27.84 7.23
N ASP A 65 17.55 -28.41 7.56
CA ASP A 65 18.34 -28.30 8.79
C ASP A 65 18.53 -26.89 9.37
N GLY A 66 18.37 -26.80 10.68
CA GLY A 66 19.54 -26.60 11.55
C GLY A 66 20.20 -25.23 11.64
N GLU A 67 19.45 -24.14 11.79
CA GLU A 67 19.93 -22.97 12.57
C GLU A 67 18.79 -22.45 13.47
N SER A 68 19.05 -22.41 14.77
CA SER A 68 18.13 -21.96 15.81
C SER A 68 17.68 -20.51 15.57
N SER A 69 16.59 -20.32 14.83
CA SER A 69 15.89 -19.04 14.77
C SER A 69 15.30 -18.77 16.15
N MET A 70 15.82 -17.78 16.87
CA MET A 70 15.16 -17.28 18.07
C MET A 70 13.72 -16.92 17.70
N GLU A 71 12.75 -17.69 18.19
CA GLU A 71 11.34 -17.35 18.08
C GLU A 71 11.08 -16.12 18.96
N ILE A 72 11.24 -14.94 18.38
CA ILE A 72 10.80 -13.71 19.02
C ILE A 72 9.27 -13.75 19.00
N ASN A 73 8.66 -14.09 20.14
CA ASN A 73 7.23 -13.95 20.39
C ASN A 73 6.87 -12.46 20.39
N ILE A 74 6.59 -11.90 19.21
CA ILE A 74 6.09 -10.52 19.07
C ILE A 74 4.58 -10.55 19.35
N GLU A 75 4.20 -10.56 20.63
CA GLU A 75 2.78 -10.62 21.03
C GLU A 75 1.96 -9.42 20.55
N LYS A 76 2.60 -8.28 20.24
CA LYS A 76 2.05 -7.15 19.48
C LYS A 76 3.19 -6.26 18.92
N PRO A 77 3.30 -6.07 17.61
CA PRO A 77 4.28 -5.15 17.03
C PRO A 77 3.93 -3.72 17.42
N THR A 78 4.93 -2.94 17.85
CA THR A 78 4.72 -1.52 18.17
C THR A 78 4.75 -0.67 16.90
N LEU A 79 4.09 0.50 16.93
CA LEU A 79 4.20 1.48 15.86
C LEU A 79 5.66 1.85 15.57
N ALA A 80 6.47 2.04 16.62
CA ALA A 80 7.89 2.35 16.50
C ALA A 80 8.67 1.26 15.73
N SER A 81 8.46 -0.02 16.05
CA SER A 81 9.12 -1.12 15.34
C SER A 81 8.68 -1.21 13.88
N GLN A 82 7.40 -0.97 13.59
CA GLN A 82 6.89 -0.96 12.21
C GLN A 82 7.48 0.20 11.41
N LEU A 83 7.52 1.40 11.98
CA LEU A 83 8.11 2.58 11.35
C LEU A 83 9.61 2.41 11.07
N LEU A 84 10.35 1.83 12.02
CA LEU A 84 11.78 1.55 11.84
C LEU A 84 12.03 0.51 10.74
N LEU A 85 11.16 -0.50 10.60
CA LEU A 85 11.27 -1.48 9.52
C LEU A 85 10.96 -0.87 8.15
N ILE A 86 9.95 0.02 8.05
CA ILE A 86 9.71 0.76 6.81
C ILE A 86 10.91 1.67 6.51
N TYR A 87 11.45 2.38 7.51
CA TYR A 87 12.64 3.22 7.32
C TYR A 87 13.82 2.40 6.80
N TYR A 88 14.10 1.26 7.44
CA TYR A 88 15.12 0.32 6.99
C TYR A 88 14.91 -0.11 5.54
N LEU A 89 13.69 -0.54 5.17
CA LEU A 89 13.40 -1.01 3.82
C LEU A 89 13.60 0.07 2.77
N LEU A 90 13.06 1.27 3.01
CA LEU A 90 13.18 2.37 2.06
C LEU A 90 14.63 2.84 1.93
N LEU A 91 15.35 2.95 3.06
CA LEU A 91 16.76 3.32 3.07
C LEU A 91 17.64 2.26 2.39
N TYR A 92 17.34 0.98 2.61
CA TYR A 92 18.05 -0.12 1.97
C TYR A 92 17.91 -0.06 0.45
N GLU A 93 16.69 0.17 -0.05
CA GLU A 93 16.44 0.37 -1.48
C GLU A 93 17.19 1.58 -2.03
N ASP A 94 17.18 2.71 -1.31
CA ASP A 94 17.90 3.94 -1.68
C ASP A 94 19.40 3.72 -1.83
N VAL A 95 20.03 3.14 -0.81
CA VAL A 95 21.46 2.87 -0.80
C VAL A 95 21.82 1.81 -1.84
N ARG A 96 21.00 0.77 -2.03
CA ARG A 96 21.25 -0.26 -3.04
C ARG A 96 21.20 0.32 -4.45
N LEU A 97 20.19 1.13 -4.76
CA LEU A 97 20.04 1.74 -6.08
C LEU A 97 21.14 2.78 -6.35
N THR A 98 21.50 3.59 -5.36
CA THR A 98 22.58 4.59 -5.48
C THR A 98 23.94 3.94 -5.73
N ASN A 99 24.19 2.75 -5.17
CA ASN A 99 25.45 2.03 -5.32
C ASN A 99 25.40 0.92 -6.39
N SER A 100 24.34 0.83 -7.20
CA SER A 100 24.10 -0.31 -8.11
C SER A 100 25.29 -0.58 -9.04
N ALA A 101 25.89 0.45 -9.63
CA ALA A 101 27.03 0.34 -10.53
C ALA A 101 28.27 -0.30 -9.85
N THR A 102 28.60 0.16 -8.65
CA THR A 102 29.74 -0.37 -7.85
C THR A 102 29.50 -1.82 -7.44
N LEU A 103 28.26 -2.16 -7.08
CA LEU A 103 27.86 -3.50 -6.67
C LEU A 103 27.92 -4.49 -7.84
N ILE A 104 27.46 -4.07 -9.02
CA ILE A 104 27.55 -4.84 -10.27
C ILE A 104 29.01 -5.04 -10.67
N ALA A 105 29.84 -3.99 -10.62
CA ALA A 105 31.26 -4.07 -10.96
C ALA A 105 32.03 -5.06 -10.05
N ASN A 106 31.65 -5.15 -8.78
CA ASN A 106 32.23 -6.09 -7.82
C ASN A 106 31.60 -7.50 -7.87
N GLY A 107 30.68 -7.76 -8.81
CA GLY A 107 30.04 -9.07 -8.99
C GLY A 107 29.18 -9.54 -7.82
N ARG A 108 28.77 -8.64 -6.91
CA ARG A 108 28.05 -9.00 -5.69
C ARG A 108 26.54 -9.07 -5.95
N LYS A 109 25.95 -10.25 -5.72
CA LYS A 109 24.49 -10.41 -5.75
C LYS A 109 23.90 -9.97 -4.42
N ILE A 110 23.32 -8.79 -4.38
CA ILE A 110 22.64 -8.24 -3.21
C ILE A 110 21.14 -8.52 -3.28
N LYS A 111 20.53 -8.73 -2.12
CA LYS A 111 19.09 -8.98 -2.00
C LYS A 111 18.29 -7.79 -2.54
N SER A 112 17.30 -8.10 -3.38
CA SER A 112 16.29 -7.13 -3.79
C SER A 112 14.94 -7.50 -3.19
N TYR A 113 14.23 -6.52 -2.63
CA TYR A 113 12.88 -6.74 -2.11
C TYR A 113 11.88 -6.71 -3.25
N SER A 114 10.99 -7.70 -3.27
CA SER A 114 10.02 -7.85 -4.35
C SER A 114 8.99 -6.72 -4.32
N SER A 115 8.56 -6.28 -5.51
CA SER A 115 7.49 -5.27 -5.61
C SER A 115 6.17 -5.78 -5.04
N ALA A 116 5.92 -7.08 -5.10
CA ALA A 116 4.75 -7.73 -4.50
C ALA A 116 4.77 -7.57 -2.98
N PHE A 117 5.86 -7.95 -2.31
CA PHE A 117 6.01 -7.76 -0.86
C PHE A 117 5.89 -6.28 -0.47
N LEU A 118 6.60 -5.40 -1.16
CA LEU A 118 6.52 -3.96 -0.87
C LEU A 118 5.10 -3.43 -1.03
N SER A 119 4.26 -4.03 -1.89
CA SER A 119 2.86 -3.64 -2.14
C SER A 119 1.92 -3.88 -0.97
N GLU A 120 2.19 -4.93 -0.19
CA GLU A 120 1.38 -5.37 0.96
C GLU A 120 1.54 -4.47 2.18
N LEU A 121 2.64 -3.71 2.23
CA LEU A 121 2.98 -2.89 3.40
C LEU A 121 2.07 -1.64 3.52
N PRO A 122 1.55 -1.33 4.72
CA PRO A 122 0.70 -0.18 5.00
C PRO A 122 1.52 1.13 5.16
N ILE A 123 2.37 1.43 4.18
CA ILE A 123 3.36 2.51 4.25
C ILE A 123 2.69 3.88 4.50
N LYS A 124 1.65 4.20 3.73
CA LYS A 124 0.90 5.47 3.84
C LYS A 124 0.26 5.63 5.22
N TYR A 125 -0.40 4.58 5.71
CA TYR A 125 -1.03 4.58 7.03
C TYR A 125 -0.02 4.83 8.16
N LEU A 126 1.12 4.11 8.15
CA LEU A 126 2.15 4.25 9.18
C LEU A 126 2.73 5.67 9.18
N LEU A 127 2.98 6.22 8.00
CA LEU A 127 3.49 7.58 7.86
C LEU A 127 2.50 8.62 8.39
N HIS A 128 1.20 8.45 8.16
CA HIS A 128 0.17 9.30 8.78
C HIS A 128 0.14 9.20 10.29
N GLN A 129 0.31 7.99 10.83
CA GLN A 129 0.36 7.82 12.27
C GLN A 129 1.60 8.49 12.88
N ALA A 130 2.74 8.44 12.18
CA ALA A 130 3.95 9.17 12.57
C ALA A 130 3.75 10.69 12.51
N GLN A 131 3.03 11.19 11.50
CA GLN A 131 2.70 12.63 11.38
C GLN A 131 1.81 13.12 12.52
N LYS A 132 0.82 12.32 12.94
CA LYS A 132 -0.08 12.65 14.06
C LYS A 132 0.67 12.72 15.40
N ASP A 133 1.68 11.88 15.59
CA ASP A 133 2.51 11.83 16.80
C ASP A 133 3.92 12.39 16.53
N GLN A 134 3.97 13.65 16.06
CA GLN A 134 5.21 14.32 15.70
C GLN A 134 6.18 14.48 16.89
N MET A 135 5.66 14.52 18.11
CA MET A 135 6.49 14.61 19.33
C MET A 135 7.34 13.35 19.53
N SER A 136 6.81 12.18 19.19
CA SER A 136 7.50 10.90 19.39
C SER A 136 8.29 10.44 18.16
N TYR A 137 7.87 10.85 16.95
CA TYR A 137 8.41 10.33 15.69
C TYR A 137 8.94 11.41 14.71
N GLY A 138 8.96 12.68 15.10
CA GLY A 138 9.33 13.78 14.20
C GLY A 138 10.72 13.63 13.57
N GLY A 139 11.69 13.07 14.30
CA GLY A 139 13.04 12.78 13.78
C GLY A 139 13.08 11.69 12.71
N LEU A 140 12.09 10.80 12.67
CA LEU A 140 11.97 9.75 11.65
C LEU A 140 11.05 10.16 10.50
N PHE A 141 10.04 10.98 10.77
CA PHE A 141 9.02 11.37 9.80
C PHE A 141 9.61 12.04 8.55
N SER A 142 10.48 13.03 8.71
CA SER A 142 11.04 13.77 7.57
C SER A 142 11.93 12.90 6.67
N PRO A 143 12.90 12.12 7.20
CA PRO A 143 13.65 11.15 6.39
C PRO A 143 12.76 10.13 5.68
N LEU A 144 11.73 9.63 6.38
CA LEU A 144 10.81 8.63 5.85
C LEU A 144 9.94 9.19 4.71
N LEU A 145 9.42 10.41 4.86
CA LEU A 145 8.66 11.10 3.82
C LEU A 145 9.54 11.36 2.58
N ARG A 146 10.79 11.78 2.78
CA ARG A 146 11.75 11.97 1.67
C ARG A 146 11.98 10.67 0.90
N LEU A 147 12.28 9.59 1.61
CA LEU A 147 12.48 8.27 1.00
C LEU A 147 11.21 7.77 0.30
N LEU A 148 10.03 8.01 0.87
CA LEU A 148 8.75 7.68 0.26
C LEU A 148 8.55 8.42 -1.07
N ALA A 149 8.78 9.74 -1.08
CA ALA A 149 8.63 10.55 -2.28
C ALA A 149 9.58 10.10 -3.41
N THR A 150 10.77 9.61 -3.05
CA THR A 150 11.74 9.06 -4.01
C THR A 150 11.30 7.69 -4.55
N HIS A 151 10.97 6.73 -3.69
CA HIS A 151 10.75 5.33 -4.10
C HIS A 151 9.30 5.02 -4.48
N PHE A 152 8.34 5.69 -3.86
CA PHE A 152 6.90 5.47 -4.04
C PHE A 152 6.17 6.80 -4.26
N PRO A 153 6.51 7.58 -5.31
CA PRO A 153 5.88 8.87 -5.59
C PRO A 153 4.35 8.77 -5.72
N GLN A 154 3.83 7.62 -6.14
CA GLN A 154 2.40 7.34 -6.22
C GLN A 154 1.67 7.35 -4.87
N LEU A 155 2.39 7.19 -3.74
CA LEU A 155 1.83 7.27 -2.39
C LEU A 155 1.97 8.67 -1.77
N SER A 156 2.71 9.57 -2.44
CA SER A 156 3.01 10.93 -1.98
C SER A 156 2.42 12.00 -2.90
N LEU A 157 1.31 11.71 -3.59
CA LEU A 157 0.59 12.71 -4.37
C LEU A 157 0.03 13.79 -3.44
N VAL A 158 0.11 15.07 -3.82
CA VAL A 158 -0.27 16.17 -2.92
C VAL A 158 -1.76 16.12 -2.55
N ASP A 159 -2.62 15.84 -3.53
CA ASP A 159 -4.07 15.71 -3.32
C ASP A 159 -4.41 14.58 -2.32
N ASP A 160 -3.57 13.56 -2.26
CA ASP A 160 -3.67 12.45 -1.32
C ASP A 160 -3.46 12.81 0.13
N TRP A 161 -2.80 13.95 0.39
CA TRP A 161 -2.44 14.43 1.72
C TRP A 161 -3.27 15.64 2.14
N MET A 162 -3.78 16.41 1.17
CA MET A 162 -4.69 17.54 1.46
C MET A 162 -6.08 17.06 1.85
N ASP A 163 -6.59 16.00 1.23
CA ASP A 163 -7.93 15.46 1.52
C ASP A 163 -8.06 14.93 2.96
N ASP A 164 -6.96 14.48 3.56
CA ASP A 164 -6.95 13.86 4.90
C ASP A 164 -7.26 14.85 6.03
N GLN A 165 -7.07 16.15 5.81
CA GLN A 165 -7.42 17.20 6.77
C GLN A 165 -8.93 17.50 6.79
N VAL A 166 -9.65 17.20 5.70
CA VAL A 166 -11.08 17.51 5.55
C VAL A 166 -11.96 16.54 6.36
N PHE A 167 -11.47 15.33 6.65
CA PHE A 167 -12.23 14.32 7.40
C PHE A 167 -12.21 14.53 8.93
N GLY A 168 -11.44 15.50 9.45
CA GLY A 168 -11.23 15.72 10.89
C GLY A 168 -12.29 16.55 11.61
N ASP A 169 -12.93 17.53 10.94
CA ASP A 169 -13.54 18.67 11.67
C ASP A 169 -15.04 18.91 11.46
N THR A 170 -15.77 18.01 10.78
CA THR A 170 -17.24 18.18 10.68
C THR A 170 -17.93 17.52 11.87
N CYS A 171 -18.79 18.25 12.59
CA CYS A 171 -19.67 17.73 13.64
C CYS A 171 -20.63 16.68 13.04
N ARG A 172 -20.17 15.44 12.91
CA ARG A 172 -20.97 14.35 12.35
C ARG A 172 -21.96 13.90 13.42
N HIS A 173 -23.25 14.05 13.13
CA HIS A 173 -24.30 13.41 13.93
C HIS A 173 -23.95 11.93 14.02
N GLN A 174 -23.73 11.44 15.24
CA GLN A 174 -23.39 10.04 15.47
C GLN A 174 -24.59 9.18 15.07
N VAL A 175 -24.50 8.64 13.87
CA VAL A 175 -25.42 7.61 13.42
C VAL A 175 -24.92 6.30 14.00
N ASP A 176 -25.52 5.88 15.12
CA ASP A 176 -25.17 4.62 15.78
C ASP A 176 -25.76 3.46 14.96
N VAL A 177 -24.94 2.94 14.05
CA VAL A 177 -25.28 1.82 13.18
C VAL A 177 -24.16 0.79 13.26
N ASN A 178 -24.54 -0.43 13.63
CA ASN A 178 -23.66 -1.58 13.57
C ASN A 178 -23.34 -1.89 12.11
N ILE A 179 -22.06 -1.77 11.77
CA ILE A 179 -21.54 -2.06 10.44
C ILE A 179 -21.10 -3.53 10.45
N SER A 180 -21.77 -4.33 9.64
CA SER A 180 -21.46 -5.73 9.35
C SER A 180 -21.50 -5.98 7.84
N ASP A 181 -20.89 -7.07 7.38
CA ASP A 181 -20.92 -7.51 5.99
C ASP A 181 -22.35 -7.63 5.44
N SER A 182 -23.27 -8.19 6.24
CA SER A 182 -24.70 -8.30 5.90
C SER A 182 -25.38 -6.94 5.77
N SER A 183 -25.12 -6.01 6.69
CA SER A 183 -25.71 -4.68 6.67
C SER A 183 -25.29 -3.88 5.43
N ILE A 184 -24.03 -4.02 5.02
CA ILE A 184 -23.49 -3.40 3.80
C ILE A 184 -24.15 -4.05 2.59
N HIS A 185 -24.14 -5.39 2.52
CA HIS A 185 -24.74 -6.15 1.44
C HIS A 185 -26.19 -5.74 1.15
N GLU A 186 -27.05 -5.77 2.17
CA GLU A 186 -28.46 -5.40 2.04
C GLU A 186 -28.66 -3.93 1.66
N ALA A 187 -27.83 -3.03 2.20
CA ALA A 187 -27.95 -1.61 1.91
C ALA A 187 -27.58 -1.27 0.47
N PHE A 188 -26.61 -1.98 -0.12
CA PHE A 188 -26.22 -1.76 -1.52
C PHE A 188 -27.06 -2.55 -2.52
N GLN A 189 -27.69 -3.66 -2.13
CA GLN A 189 -28.63 -4.39 -3.00
C GLN A 189 -29.86 -3.54 -3.38
N CYS A 190 -30.39 -2.76 -2.43
CA CYS A 190 -31.54 -1.89 -2.65
C CYS A 190 -31.13 -0.43 -2.88
N ILE A 191 -29.96 -0.15 -3.48
CA ILE A 191 -29.42 1.21 -3.63
C ILE A 191 -30.33 2.12 -4.50
N GLU A 192 -30.95 1.56 -5.53
CA GLU A 192 -31.87 2.28 -6.42
C GLU A 192 -33.27 2.43 -5.78
N GLU A 193 -33.76 1.40 -5.08
CA GLU A 193 -35.09 1.40 -4.44
C GLU A 193 -35.13 2.23 -3.16
N ASN A 194 -34.07 2.18 -2.35
CA ASN A 194 -33.97 2.86 -1.05
C ASN A 194 -32.55 3.40 -0.82
N PRO A 195 -32.18 4.50 -1.50
CA PRO A 195 -30.86 5.12 -1.36
C PRO A 195 -30.57 5.62 0.06
N TYR A 196 -31.60 5.87 0.88
CA TYR A 196 -31.44 6.31 2.25
C TYR A 196 -30.77 5.26 3.14
N LYS A 197 -31.10 3.96 2.97
CA LYS A 197 -30.46 2.86 3.71
C LYS A 197 -28.96 2.83 3.42
N THR A 198 -28.57 2.94 2.15
CA THR A 198 -27.17 3.03 1.72
C THR A 198 -26.48 4.27 2.29
N GLY A 199 -27.12 5.44 2.22
CA GLY A 199 -26.58 6.69 2.76
C GLY A 199 -26.31 6.63 4.27
N LYS A 200 -27.18 5.94 5.03
CA LYS A 200 -27.00 5.74 6.48
C LYS A 200 -25.75 4.90 6.78
N ILE A 201 -25.55 3.81 6.03
CA ILE A 201 -24.36 2.94 6.16
C ILE A 201 -23.09 3.69 5.76
N LEU A 202 -23.09 4.41 4.64
CA LEU A 202 -21.93 5.19 4.20
C LEU A 202 -21.53 6.25 5.23
N LYS A 203 -22.50 6.98 5.80
CA LYS A 203 -22.23 7.95 6.87
C LYS A 203 -21.69 7.28 8.14
N ALA A 204 -22.20 6.10 8.49
CA ALA A 204 -21.68 5.32 9.61
C ALA A 204 -20.22 4.88 9.35
N MET A 205 -19.88 4.44 8.14
CA MET A 205 -18.50 4.10 7.76
C MET A 205 -17.57 5.32 7.86
N LEU A 206 -18.03 6.49 7.42
CA LEU A 206 -17.29 7.74 7.55
C LEU A 206 -17.02 8.12 9.02
N ASN A 207 -17.89 7.73 9.95
CA ASN A 207 -17.72 8.04 11.38
C ASN A 207 -16.72 7.12 12.11
N LYS A 208 -16.36 5.96 11.54
CA LYS A 208 -15.42 5.02 12.16
C LYS A 208 -13.97 5.27 11.73
N ASN A 209 -12.99 4.74 12.47
CA ASN A 209 -11.61 4.86 12.05
C ASN A 209 -11.38 4.11 10.72
N PRO A 210 -10.48 4.61 9.85
CA PRO A 210 -10.16 3.94 8.58
C PRO A 210 -9.78 2.46 8.74
N THR A 211 -9.10 2.12 9.83
CA THR A 211 -8.68 0.74 10.14
C THR A 211 -9.85 -0.17 10.47
N ASP A 212 -10.90 0.37 11.09
CA ASP A 212 -12.08 -0.41 11.52
C ASP A 212 -13.02 -0.69 10.34
N ILE A 213 -12.94 0.13 9.28
CA ILE A 213 -13.73 -0.06 8.06
C ILE A 213 -12.99 -0.89 7.00
N TRP A 214 -11.66 -0.98 7.07
CA TRP A 214 -10.85 -1.72 6.09
C TRP A 214 -11.28 -3.18 5.88
N PRO A 215 -11.68 -3.96 6.90
CA PRO A 215 -12.15 -5.33 6.71
C PRO A 215 -13.33 -5.45 5.73
N PHE A 216 -14.13 -4.39 5.58
CA PHE A 216 -15.28 -4.36 4.67
C PHE A 216 -14.93 -3.87 3.26
N SER A 217 -13.66 -3.56 2.97
CA SER A 217 -13.20 -2.97 1.71
C SER A 217 -13.57 -3.82 0.49
N GLU A 218 -13.40 -5.14 0.56
CA GLU A 218 -13.71 -6.06 -0.55
C GLU A 218 -15.20 -6.04 -0.90
N ILE A 219 -16.07 -6.17 0.12
CA ILE A 219 -17.53 -6.12 -0.08
C ILE A 219 -17.95 -4.74 -0.59
N PHE A 220 -17.41 -3.67 0.00
CA PHE A 220 -17.68 -2.30 -0.41
C PHE A 220 -17.35 -2.06 -1.88
N VAL A 221 -16.18 -2.50 -2.34
CA VAL A 221 -15.72 -2.33 -3.72
C VAL A 221 -16.53 -3.20 -4.69
N ARG A 222 -17.05 -4.35 -4.27
CA ARG A 222 -17.91 -5.20 -5.13
C ARG A 222 -19.16 -4.46 -5.65
N TYR A 223 -19.64 -3.45 -4.93
CA TYR A 223 -20.81 -2.66 -5.32
C TYR A 223 -20.51 -1.44 -6.18
N PHE A 224 -19.27 -1.26 -6.65
CA PHE A 224 -18.90 -0.11 -7.49
C PHE A 224 -19.83 0.08 -8.70
N LYS A 225 -20.17 -1.03 -9.38
CA LYS A 225 -21.06 -1.03 -10.55
C LYS A 225 -22.52 -0.72 -10.21
N SER A 226 -22.96 -1.03 -9.00
CA SER A 226 -24.32 -0.70 -8.51
C SER A 226 -24.46 0.80 -8.25
N VAL A 227 -23.38 1.46 -7.81
CA VAL A 227 -23.35 2.92 -7.59
C VAL A 227 -23.44 3.71 -8.90
N LEU A 228 -23.13 3.07 -10.04
CA LEU A 228 -23.26 3.64 -11.39
C LEU A 228 -24.70 3.60 -11.93
N GLY A 229 -25.68 3.10 -11.17
CA GLY A 229 -27.08 3.05 -11.58
C GLY A 229 -27.65 4.46 -11.86
N ASP A 230 -28.53 4.55 -12.86
CA ASP A 230 -29.10 5.82 -13.31
C ASP A 230 -30.04 6.45 -12.26
N GLU A 231 -30.70 5.60 -11.44
CA GLU A 231 -31.60 6.01 -10.36
C GLU A 231 -30.87 6.32 -9.04
N VAL A 232 -29.54 6.11 -8.98
CA VAL A 232 -28.77 6.34 -7.75
C VAL A 232 -28.55 7.85 -7.56
N PRO A 233 -29.02 8.45 -6.45
CA PRO A 233 -28.87 9.88 -6.24
C PRO A 233 -27.41 10.31 -6.14
N ARG A 234 -27.09 11.47 -6.71
CA ARG A 234 -25.73 12.04 -6.71
C ARG A 234 -25.09 12.13 -5.32
N HIS A 235 -25.89 12.41 -4.29
CA HIS A 235 -25.41 12.45 -2.90
C HIS A 235 -24.85 11.10 -2.42
N ILE A 236 -25.46 9.98 -2.82
CA ILE A 236 -24.99 8.64 -2.47
C ILE A 236 -23.67 8.32 -3.17
N GLN A 237 -23.55 8.70 -4.45
CA GLN A 237 -22.30 8.56 -5.20
C GLN A 237 -21.15 9.37 -4.57
N GLU A 238 -21.45 10.56 -4.05
CA GLU A 238 -20.46 11.39 -3.35
C GLU A 238 -20.04 10.79 -2.01
N LEU A 239 -21.00 10.32 -1.21
CA LEU A 239 -20.70 9.60 0.04
C LEU A 239 -19.88 8.32 -0.22
N TYR A 240 -20.17 7.60 -1.30
CA TYR A 240 -19.40 6.43 -1.69
C TYR A 240 -17.94 6.82 -2.00
N ARG A 241 -17.75 7.91 -2.75
CA ARG A 241 -16.41 8.46 -3.03
C ARG A 241 -15.67 8.83 -1.75
N GLU A 242 -16.32 9.49 -0.80
CA GLU A 242 -15.72 9.85 0.49
C GLU A 242 -15.30 8.62 1.31
N VAL A 243 -16.13 7.57 1.34
CA VAL A 243 -15.76 6.31 2.02
C VAL A 243 -14.58 5.65 1.31
N TRP A 244 -14.57 5.64 -0.02
CA TRP A 244 -13.44 5.11 -0.80
C TRP A 244 -12.14 5.87 -0.48
N LEU A 245 -12.18 7.20 -0.41
CA LEU A 245 -11.02 8.00 -0.01
C LEU A 245 -10.55 7.68 1.41
N ARG A 246 -11.49 7.46 2.34
CA ARG A 246 -11.17 7.05 3.70
C ARG A 246 -10.49 5.67 3.74
N LEU A 247 -10.89 4.74 2.90
CA LEU A 247 -10.19 3.44 2.75
C LEU A 247 -8.81 3.61 2.10
N ASN A 248 -8.66 4.57 1.17
CA ASN A 248 -7.41 4.86 0.46
C ASN A 248 -6.29 5.38 1.40
N THR A 249 -6.63 5.84 2.60
CA THR A 249 -5.62 6.24 3.61
C THR A 249 -4.93 5.04 4.28
N VAL A 250 -5.51 3.84 4.15
CA VAL A 250 -5.04 2.62 4.84
C VAL A 250 -4.06 1.84 3.96
N LEU A 251 -4.58 1.22 2.90
CA LEU A 251 -3.83 0.36 1.99
C LEU A 251 -4.18 0.72 0.53
N PRO A 252 -3.69 1.87 0.04
CA PRO A 252 -4.07 2.44 -1.25
C PRO A 252 -3.85 1.46 -2.42
N ARG A 253 -2.68 0.81 -2.50
CA ARG A 253 -2.36 -0.11 -3.60
C ARG A 253 -3.32 -1.31 -3.67
N CYS A 254 -3.64 -1.92 -2.52
CA CYS A 254 -4.62 -3.00 -2.47
C CYS A 254 -6.00 -2.50 -2.93
N LEU A 255 -6.43 -1.34 -2.44
CA LEU A 255 -7.71 -0.74 -2.79
C LEU A 255 -7.82 -0.43 -4.29
N TRP A 256 -6.75 0.10 -4.90
CA TRP A 256 -6.71 0.41 -6.34
C TRP A 256 -6.93 -0.84 -7.17
N ILE A 257 -6.25 -1.95 -6.84
CA ILE A 257 -6.40 -3.22 -7.56
C ILE A 257 -7.78 -3.83 -7.36
N MET A 258 -8.33 -3.80 -6.15
CA MET A 258 -9.72 -4.21 -5.91
C MET A 258 -10.69 -3.40 -6.78
N THR A 259 -10.48 -2.08 -6.82
CA THR A 259 -11.35 -1.12 -7.54
C THR A 259 -11.31 -1.34 -9.05
N ILE A 260 -10.11 -1.47 -9.62
CA ILE A 260 -9.91 -1.76 -11.04
C ILE A 260 -10.62 -3.07 -11.38
N ASN A 261 -10.36 -4.13 -10.62
CA ASN A 261 -10.95 -5.45 -10.89
C ASN A 261 -12.49 -5.46 -10.76
N ALA A 262 -13.07 -4.74 -9.81
CA ALA A 262 -14.52 -4.64 -9.69
C ALA A 262 -15.18 -3.88 -10.85
N LEU A 263 -14.46 -2.94 -11.45
CA LEU A 263 -14.94 -2.11 -12.56
C LEU A 263 -14.63 -2.67 -13.94
N LEU A 264 -13.78 -3.70 -14.06
CA LEU A 264 -13.49 -4.33 -15.34
C LEU A 264 -14.77 -4.77 -16.03
N ASP A 265 -14.94 -4.33 -17.27
CA ASP A 265 -16.08 -4.69 -18.09
C ASP A 265 -15.83 -6.05 -18.76
N ILE A 266 -16.20 -7.13 -18.07
CA ILE A 266 -16.09 -8.51 -18.56
C ILE A 266 -17.21 -8.82 -19.57
N ASN A 267 -18.21 -7.93 -19.73
CA ASN A 267 -19.43 -8.23 -20.48
C ASN A 267 -19.26 -8.22 -22.01
N ASN A 268 -18.07 -7.93 -22.53
CA ASN A 268 -17.78 -8.12 -23.96
C ASN A 268 -17.38 -9.58 -24.27
N GLY A 269 -18.27 -10.53 -23.92
CA GLY A 269 -18.51 -11.84 -24.56
C GLY A 269 -17.36 -12.82 -24.86
N SER A 270 -16.10 -12.51 -24.65
CA SER A 270 -15.01 -13.36 -25.16
C SER A 270 -13.63 -13.07 -24.56
N THR A 271 -13.48 -13.03 -23.24
CA THR A 271 -12.16 -13.16 -22.63
C THR A 271 -12.24 -13.81 -21.25
N ARG A 272 -11.30 -14.73 -21.01
CA ARG A 272 -11.00 -15.41 -19.74
C ARG A 272 -11.09 -14.43 -18.55
N ASN A 273 -11.37 -14.95 -17.36
CA ASN A 273 -11.26 -14.23 -16.08
C ASN A 273 -9.84 -13.63 -15.93
N VAL A 274 -9.57 -12.47 -16.53
CA VAL A 274 -8.29 -11.78 -16.42
C VAL A 274 -8.39 -10.88 -15.21
N THR A 275 -7.79 -11.33 -14.11
CA THR A 275 -7.56 -10.48 -12.95
C THR A 275 -6.37 -9.59 -13.24
N ILE A 276 -6.57 -8.27 -13.17
CA ILE A 276 -5.48 -7.29 -13.27
C ILE A 276 -4.71 -7.30 -11.96
N THR A 277 -3.40 -7.50 -12.06
CA THR A 277 -2.48 -7.43 -10.92
C THR A 277 -1.77 -6.08 -10.86
N GLN A 278 -1.11 -5.79 -9.73
CA GLN A 278 -0.26 -4.60 -9.58
C GLN A 278 0.80 -4.52 -10.68
N GLU A 279 1.40 -5.64 -11.07
CA GLU A 279 2.44 -5.67 -12.11
C GLU A 279 1.88 -5.30 -13.49
N ASN A 280 0.66 -5.76 -13.81
CA ASN A 280 0.02 -5.40 -15.08
C ASN A 280 -0.20 -3.89 -15.18
N VAL A 281 -0.70 -3.26 -14.11
CA VAL A 281 -0.97 -1.81 -14.05
C VAL A 281 0.32 -1.00 -14.09
N LEU A 282 1.40 -1.48 -13.46
CA LEU A 282 2.69 -0.82 -13.49
C LEU A 282 3.29 -0.77 -14.90
N VAL A 283 3.13 -1.85 -15.68
CA VAL A 283 3.61 -1.94 -17.06
C VAL A 283 2.72 -1.14 -18.02
N ASP A 284 1.39 -1.20 -17.84
CA ASP A 284 0.42 -0.50 -18.67
C ASP A 284 -0.64 0.20 -17.80
N PRO A 285 -0.38 1.45 -17.37
CA PRO A 285 -1.27 2.19 -16.49
C PRO A 285 -2.61 2.55 -17.15
N LEU A 286 -2.69 2.51 -18.48
CA LEU A 286 -3.93 2.82 -19.21
C LEU A 286 -4.98 1.71 -19.06
N GLN A 287 -4.62 0.53 -18.56
CA GLN A 287 -5.59 -0.52 -18.23
C GLN A 287 -6.64 -0.06 -17.21
N VAL A 288 -6.30 0.91 -16.37
CA VAL A 288 -7.25 1.54 -15.42
C VAL A 288 -8.47 2.13 -16.11
N LEU A 289 -8.33 2.57 -17.37
CA LEU A 289 -9.44 3.14 -18.16
C LEU A 289 -10.32 2.08 -18.83
N ARG A 290 -9.93 0.81 -18.82
CA ARG A 290 -10.73 -0.32 -19.35
C ARG A 290 -11.82 -0.74 -18.35
N CYS A 291 -12.63 0.22 -17.95
CA CYS A 291 -13.70 0.07 -16.96
C CYS A 291 -15.09 0.22 -17.61
N ASP A 292 -16.13 -0.12 -16.86
CA ASP A 292 -17.54 0.12 -17.22
C ASP A 292 -17.74 1.54 -17.76
N ILE A 293 -18.30 1.67 -18.97
CA ILE A 293 -18.45 2.96 -19.66
C ILE A 293 -19.29 3.99 -18.88
N ARG A 294 -20.15 3.55 -17.95
CA ARG A 294 -20.96 4.44 -17.12
C ARG A 294 -20.10 5.27 -16.16
N VAL A 295 -18.89 4.81 -15.84
CA VAL A 295 -17.90 5.56 -15.05
C VAL A 295 -17.68 6.95 -15.63
N PHE A 296 -17.55 7.07 -16.96
CA PHE A 296 -17.27 8.35 -17.63
C PHE A 296 -18.42 9.37 -17.54
N ARG A 297 -19.63 8.92 -17.18
CA ARG A 297 -20.79 9.78 -16.93
C ARG A 297 -20.99 10.08 -15.45
N CYS A 298 -20.38 9.29 -14.56
CA CYS A 298 -20.51 9.41 -13.12
C CYS A 298 -19.32 10.16 -12.51
N GLY A 299 -19.45 11.48 -12.36
CA GLY A 299 -18.38 12.35 -11.86
C GLY A 299 -17.62 11.92 -10.59
N PRO A 300 -18.26 11.46 -9.49
CA PRO A 300 -17.57 11.10 -8.26
C PRO A 300 -16.72 9.84 -8.44
N ILE A 301 -17.24 8.90 -9.23
CA ILE A 301 -16.59 7.65 -9.59
C ILE A 301 -15.44 7.90 -10.59
N LEU A 302 -15.65 8.74 -11.60
CA LEU A 302 -14.60 9.16 -12.52
C LEU A 302 -13.41 9.79 -11.77
N LYS A 303 -13.66 10.62 -10.75
CA LYS A 303 -12.60 11.18 -9.90
C LYS A 303 -11.76 10.10 -9.22
N ILE A 304 -12.38 9.02 -8.74
CA ILE A 304 -11.65 7.88 -8.17
C ILE A 304 -10.73 7.26 -9.21
N ILE A 305 -11.26 7.01 -10.42
CA ILE A 305 -10.50 6.36 -11.49
C ILE A 305 -9.35 7.22 -11.99
N LEU A 306 -9.56 8.53 -12.15
CA LEU A 306 -8.50 9.46 -12.52
C LEU A 306 -7.38 9.51 -11.48
N ARG A 307 -7.73 9.44 -10.20
CA ARG A 307 -6.77 9.38 -9.10
C ARG A 307 -5.94 8.09 -9.12
N ILE A 308 -6.60 6.94 -9.35
CA ILE A 308 -5.90 5.66 -9.53
C ILE A 308 -4.98 5.73 -10.76
N LEU A 309 -5.44 6.33 -11.86
CA LEU A 309 -4.65 6.48 -13.07
C LEU A 309 -3.41 7.35 -12.84
N GLU A 310 -3.56 8.49 -12.17
CA GLU A 310 -2.44 9.38 -11.82
C GLU A 310 -1.40 8.66 -10.97
N ALA A 311 -1.85 7.96 -9.93
CA ALA A 311 -0.98 7.14 -9.09
C ALA A 311 -0.29 6.03 -9.90
N SER A 312 -1.01 5.37 -10.80
CA SER A 312 -0.46 4.32 -11.67
C SER A 312 0.61 4.85 -12.62
N LEU A 313 0.38 6.03 -13.21
CA LEU A 313 1.36 6.72 -14.07
C LEU A 313 2.62 7.10 -13.28
N ALA A 314 2.47 7.63 -12.07
CA ALA A 314 3.59 7.94 -11.18
C ALA A 314 4.39 6.68 -10.81
N ALA A 315 3.70 5.58 -10.50
CA ALA A 315 4.31 4.31 -10.17
C ALA A 315 5.06 3.69 -11.36
N SER A 316 4.46 3.72 -12.55
CA SER A 316 5.07 3.24 -13.80
C SER A 316 6.34 4.01 -14.14
N ARG A 317 6.32 5.35 -14.04
CA ARG A 317 7.51 6.20 -14.22
C ARG A 317 8.63 5.86 -13.23
N SER A 318 8.29 5.70 -11.95
CA SER A 318 9.27 5.30 -10.93
C SER A 318 9.86 3.92 -11.20
N GLN A 319 9.04 2.95 -11.63
CA GLN A 319 9.53 1.62 -11.99
C GLN A 319 10.48 1.67 -13.18
N LEU A 320 10.16 2.42 -14.23
CA LEU A 320 11.03 2.58 -15.39
C LEU A 320 12.36 3.21 -15.00
N SER A 321 12.34 4.26 -14.18
CA SER A 321 13.57 4.89 -13.66
C SER A 321 14.42 3.91 -12.86
N ARG A 322 13.81 3.07 -12.01
CA ARG A 322 14.51 2.04 -11.25
C ARG A 322 15.11 0.95 -12.16
N HIS A 323 14.35 0.51 -13.16
CA HIS A 323 14.82 -0.50 -14.12
C HIS A 323 16.05 -0.05 -14.91
N LEU A 324 16.10 1.23 -15.29
CA LEU A 324 17.28 1.83 -15.94
C LEU A 324 18.52 1.86 -15.03
N LEU A 325 18.32 2.09 -13.72
CA LEU A 325 19.41 2.09 -12.73
C LEU A 325 19.92 0.68 -12.38
N ASP A 326 19.02 -0.32 -12.40
CA ASP A 326 19.36 -1.72 -12.14
C ASP A 326 20.04 -2.39 -13.34
N LYS A 327 19.79 -1.87 -14.56
CA LYS A 327 20.41 -2.34 -15.81
C LYS A 327 21.13 -1.20 -16.51
N PRO A 328 22.21 -0.66 -15.92
CA PRO A 328 23.00 0.35 -16.61
C PRO A 328 23.48 -0.25 -17.93
N LEU A 329 23.26 0.48 -19.03
CA LEU A 329 23.80 0.10 -20.33
C LEU A 329 25.32 0.08 -20.19
N LEU A 330 25.89 -1.11 -20.03
CA LEU A 330 27.31 -1.32 -20.23
C LEU A 330 27.55 -1.10 -21.72
N GLU A 331 27.85 0.14 -22.11
CA GLU A 331 28.44 0.39 -23.42
C GLU A 331 29.67 -0.52 -23.52
N LYS A 332 29.56 -1.54 -24.38
CA LYS A 332 30.73 -2.29 -24.83
C LYS A 332 31.62 -1.28 -25.54
N SER A 333 32.58 -0.70 -24.82
CA SER A 333 33.72 -0.05 -25.43
C SER A 333 34.37 -1.12 -26.31
N GLY A 334 34.25 -0.94 -27.62
CA GLY A 334 34.85 -1.79 -28.65
C GLY A 334 36.35 -1.58 -28.77
#